data_AF-A0A3M1V5G7-F1
#
_entry.id   AF-A0A3M1V5G7-F1
#
_cell.length_a   1.000
_cell.length_b   1.000
_cell.length_c   1.000
_cell.angle_alpha   90.00
_cell.angle_beta   90.00
_cell.angle_gamma   90.00
#
_symmetry.space_group_name_H-M   'P 1'
#
loop_
_entity.id
_entity.type
_entity.pdbx_description
1 polymer ?
#
loop_
_entity_poly.entity_id
_entity_poly.type
_entity_poly.pdbx_seq_one_letter_code
_entity_poly.pdbx_strand_id
1 'polypeptide(L)'
;MTTWTDRLYHGDCVELMRRWADAGHRADLIVADPPYNIGFRYDVYQDNLPDDEYCGWTQQWMAAAYGLLKDDGTFWVAIGDEYAAELKRLAESVGFHIRNWVVWYYTFGVHCTQMFGRSHTHFLYFVKDPQRFTFNADAVRVPSARQLVYNDRRADARGRLPDNTWILRPHDAPQAFLPDHDTWYFARVAGTFRERAGFHGCQLPERLLERIIRACSNEGEVVVDPFAGSGSTLVVAKKLRRRFVGCDLSEEYVRHAQRRLESTRCGDRIEGPEDPVSSAKPTPRLQRRGPTLENVAVARGVGEVLGDQCAGEVFCRPDRHAGFLDACSGSDVPGRTADWNRLLVRAALERESPADGTPVADTVRVAAEMALRTLAERHGVDAVDVLAEPSLLAAFEDRVRWLAPGTRTEAARRAALWCLHAAAMPPQVAWEQRLDAMTARMWELERIAEWAGSRGGIFALLCQPAQGNSVLHRSTRSRNQLSVSRRSSAAAASTATASAFPSDSAAAFRLRERRAGWHNKAKIPP
;
A
#
# COMPACT_ATOMS: atom_id res chain seq x y z
N MET A 1 -6.91 -53.89 5.31
CA MET A 1 -5.84 -52.97 5.77
C MET A 1 -6.45 -51.59 5.87
N THR A 2 -6.60 -51.05 7.07
CA THR A 2 -7.07 -49.68 7.29
C THR A 2 -5.97 -48.70 6.87
N THR A 3 -6.24 -47.90 5.84
CA THR A 3 -5.31 -46.86 5.36
C THR A 3 -5.18 -45.75 6.41
N TRP A 4 -3.98 -45.21 6.63
CA TRP A 4 -3.77 -44.07 7.54
C TRP A 4 -4.41 -42.78 6.98
N THR A 5 -4.48 -42.66 5.66
CA THR A 5 -5.12 -41.55 4.93
C THR A 5 -6.64 -41.67 4.83
N ASP A 6 -7.25 -40.55 4.48
CA ASP A 6 -8.69 -40.22 4.43
C ASP A 6 -9.37 -40.33 5.78
N ARG A 7 -8.65 -39.89 6.82
CA ARG A 7 -9.08 -40.00 8.22
C ARG A 7 -8.80 -38.73 8.99
N LEU A 8 -9.70 -38.44 9.91
CA LEU A 8 -9.51 -37.49 10.99
C LEU A 8 -9.40 -38.29 12.29
N TYR A 9 -8.34 -38.05 13.05
CA TYR A 9 -8.05 -38.73 14.30
C TYR A 9 -8.32 -37.81 15.50
N HIS A 10 -8.81 -38.39 16.59
CA HIS A 10 -8.86 -37.70 17.87
C HIS A 10 -7.57 -38.00 18.65
N GLY A 11 -6.87 -36.96 19.11
CA GLY A 11 -5.68 -37.09 19.96
C GLY A 11 -4.67 -35.96 19.80
N ASP A 12 -3.56 -36.08 20.54
CA ASP A 12 -2.48 -35.10 20.51
C ASP A 12 -1.71 -35.11 19.18
N CYS A 13 -1.46 -33.90 18.65
CA CYS A 13 -0.84 -33.73 17.34
C CYS A 13 0.63 -34.20 17.30
N VAL A 14 1.40 -34.02 18.39
CA VAL A 14 2.80 -34.41 18.47
C VAL A 14 2.90 -35.94 18.47
N GLU A 15 2.09 -36.59 19.31
CA GLU A 15 2.05 -38.05 19.41
C GLU A 15 1.63 -38.70 18.09
N LEU A 16 0.56 -38.19 17.47
CA LEU A 16 0.03 -38.76 16.23
C LEU A 16 0.99 -38.57 15.04
N MET A 17 1.57 -37.37 14.88
CA MET A 17 2.54 -37.11 13.81
C MET A 17 3.79 -38.00 13.96
N ARG A 18 4.33 -38.14 15.18
CA ARG A 18 5.46 -39.05 15.45
C ARG A 18 5.09 -40.50 15.13
N ARG A 19 3.93 -40.96 15.59
CA ARG A 19 3.45 -42.32 15.31
C ARG A 19 3.31 -42.60 13.81
N TRP A 20 2.79 -41.66 13.03
CA TRP A 20 2.72 -41.82 11.58
C TRP A 20 4.12 -41.85 10.93
N ALA A 21 5.02 -40.98 11.37
CA ALA A 21 6.40 -40.95 10.87
C ALA A 21 7.16 -42.25 11.19
N ASP A 22 7.02 -42.78 12.42
CA ASP A 22 7.61 -44.03 12.90
C ASP A 22 7.05 -45.25 12.15
N ALA A 23 5.77 -45.20 11.76
CA ALA A 23 5.15 -46.19 10.90
C ALA A 23 5.59 -46.10 9.42
N GLY A 24 6.52 -45.19 9.08
CA GLY A 24 7.03 -45.00 7.73
C GLY A 24 6.13 -44.19 6.81
N HIS A 25 5.08 -43.55 7.33
CA HIS A 25 4.22 -42.67 6.54
C HIS A 25 4.88 -41.32 6.32
N ARG A 26 4.58 -40.68 5.19
CA ARG A 26 5.11 -39.35 4.85
C ARG A 26 4.03 -38.48 4.22
N ALA A 27 4.07 -37.19 4.55
CA ALA A 27 3.17 -36.17 4.00
C ALA A 27 3.88 -35.35 2.91
N ASP A 28 3.13 -34.96 1.88
CA ASP A 28 3.58 -34.05 0.83
C ASP A 28 3.45 -32.58 1.25
N LEU A 29 2.34 -32.29 1.94
CA LEU A 29 1.99 -30.95 2.40
C LEU A 29 1.45 -31.03 3.83
N ILE A 30 1.96 -30.19 4.73
CA ILE A 30 1.36 -29.94 6.04
C ILE A 30 0.86 -28.50 6.08
N VAL A 31 -0.41 -28.30 6.47
CA VAL A 31 -0.99 -26.97 6.72
C VAL A 31 -1.46 -26.95 8.16
N ALA A 32 -0.87 -26.09 8.98
CA ALA A 32 -1.13 -25.99 10.41
C ALA A 32 -1.75 -24.63 10.76
N ASP A 33 -2.88 -24.64 11.47
CA ASP A 33 -3.48 -23.48 12.12
C ASP A 33 -3.51 -23.72 13.64
N PRO A 34 -2.36 -23.62 14.33
CA PRO A 34 -2.27 -23.88 15.76
C PRO A 34 -3.06 -22.84 16.59
N PRO A 35 -3.30 -23.08 17.88
CA PRO A 35 -3.71 -22.04 18.82
C PRO A 35 -2.70 -20.87 18.85
N TYR A 36 -3.17 -19.62 18.85
CA TYR A 36 -2.29 -18.43 18.72
C TYR A 36 -1.77 -17.90 20.05
N ASN A 37 -2.16 -18.52 21.17
CA ASN A 37 -1.83 -18.13 22.53
C ASN A 37 -2.35 -16.71 22.87
N ILE A 38 -3.58 -16.41 22.47
CA ILE A 38 -4.22 -15.08 22.61
C ILE A 38 -5.38 -15.07 23.61
N GLY A 39 -5.58 -16.15 24.34
CA GLY A 39 -6.65 -16.36 25.31
C GLY A 39 -7.97 -16.76 24.66
N PHE A 40 -7.94 -17.37 23.46
CA PHE A 40 -9.14 -17.91 22.85
C PHE A 40 -9.70 -19.07 23.68
N ARG A 41 -11.03 -19.16 23.79
CA ARG A 41 -11.69 -20.22 24.58
C ARG A 41 -11.97 -21.42 23.69
N TYR A 42 -11.04 -22.38 23.69
CA TYR A 42 -11.32 -23.72 23.21
C TYR A 42 -12.08 -24.52 24.28
N ASP A 43 -12.64 -25.64 23.87
CA ASP A 43 -13.35 -26.58 24.73
C ASP A 43 -12.39 -27.40 25.62
N VAL A 44 -11.25 -27.84 25.06
CA VAL A 44 -10.29 -28.72 25.75
C VAL A 44 -8.87 -28.16 25.87
N TYR A 45 -8.56 -27.02 25.23
CA TYR A 45 -7.21 -26.44 25.21
C TYR A 45 -7.16 -25.06 25.87
N GLN A 46 -6.05 -24.80 26.58
CA GLN A 46 -5.79 -23.52 27.24
C GLN A 46 -4.89 -22.63 26.38
N ASP A 47 -5.47 -21.60 25.76
CA ASP A 47 -4.79 -20.71 24.82
C ASP A 47 -4.10 -19.49 25.48
N ASN A 48 -3.48 -19.66 26.66
CA ASN A 48 -2.79 -18.57 27.36
C ASN A 48 -1.60 -19.07 28.19
N LEU A 49 -0.83 -19.99 27.61
CA LEU A 49 0.37 -20.54 28.20
C LEU A 49 1.46 -19.46 28.37
N PRO A 50 2.37 -19.61 29.36
CA PRO A 50 3.58 -18.81 29.45
C PRO A 50 4.42 -18.91 28.16
N ASP A 51 5.12 -17.83 27.80
CA ASP A 51 5.84 -17.70 26.52
C ASP A 51 6.81 -18.87 26.26
N ASP A 52 7.61 -19.24 27.26
CA ASP A 52 8.60 -20.34 27.14
C ASP A 52 7.92 -21.70 26.95
N GLU A 53 6.78 -21.93 27.61
CA GLU A 53 6.00 -23.16 27.47
C GLU A 53 5.36 -23.24 26.08
N TYR A 54 4.76 -22.14 25.61
CA TYR A 54 4.17 -22.07 24.28
C TYR A 54 5.23 -22.25 23.19
N CYS A 55 6.38 -21.59 23.29
CA CYS A 55 7.48 -21.73 22.33
C CYS A 55 8.08 -23.14 22.37
N GLY A 56 8.26 -23.72 23.56
CA GLY A 56 8.76 -25.08 23.74
C GLY A 56 7.82 -26.13 23.15
N TRP A 57 6.51 -26.01 23.40
CA TRP A 57 5.50 -26.85 22.78
C TRP A 57 5.47 -26.64 21.25
N THR A 58 5.60 -25.39 20.81
CA THR A 58 5.64 -25.05 19.38
C THR A 58 6.77 -25.73 18.63
N GLN A 59 7.95 -25.73 19.22
CA GLN A 59 9.11 -26.42 18.66
C GLN A 59 8.87 -27.94 18.57
N GLN A 60 8.19 -28.54 19.55
CA GLN A 60 7.94 -29.99 19.57
C GLN A 60 7.02 -30.43 18.43
N TRP A 61 5.91 -29.73 18.21
CA TRP A 61 5.00 -30.10 17.12
C TRP A 61 5.58 -29.76 15.75
N MET A 62 6.37 -28.68 15.62
CA MET A 62 7.11 -28.39 14.38
C MET A 62 8.16 -29.47 14.07
N ALA A 63 8.86 -29.99 15.09
CA ALA A 63 9.80 -31.09 14.91
C ALA A 63 9.10 -32.39 14.49
N ALA A 64 7.92 -32.68 15.06
CA ALA A 64 7.10 -33.81 14.63
C ALA A 64 6.60 -33.64 13.18
N ALA A 65 6.18 -32.43 12.80
CA ALA A 65 5.82 -32.11 11.42
C ALA A 65 7.01 -32.29 10.46
N TYR A 66 8.21 -31.85 10.83
CA TYR A 66 9.43 -32.03 10.04
C TYR A 66 9.76 -33.52 9.80
N GLY A 67 9.60 -34.36 10.83
CA GLY A 67 9.83 -35.80 10.74
C GLY A 67 8.80 -36.54 9.85
N LEU A 68 7.56 -36.06 9.84
CA LEU A 68 6.49 -36.62 9.00
C LEU A 68 6.57 -36.17 7.54
N LEU A 69 7.08 -34.97 7.27
CA LEU A 69 7.10 -34.39 5.93
C LEU A 69 8.17 -35.06 5.04
N LYS A 70 7.84 -35.30 3.77
CA LYS A 70 8.82 -35.72 2.74
C LYS A 70 9.94 -34.70 2.60
N ASP A 71 11.10 -35.13 2.09
CA ASP A 71 12.26 -34.24 1.94
C ASP A 71 12.03 -33.09 0.96
N ASP A 72 11.13 -33.28 -0.02
CA ASP A 72 10.64 -32.27 -0.95
C ASP A 72 9.27 -31.68 -0.56
N GLY A 73 8.81 -31.98 0.65
CA GLY A 73 7.50 -31.55 1.13
C GLY A 73 7.48 -30.09 1.59
N THR A 74 6.26 -29.57 1.66
CA THR A 74 5.96 -28.17 2.02
C THR A 74 5.21 -28.07 3.36
N PHE A 75 5.51 -27.04 4.14
CA PHE A 75 4.91 -26.78 5.44
C PHE A 75 4.39 -25.35 5.53
N TRP A 76 3.10 -25.18 5.87
CA TRP A 76 2.46 -23.89 6.07
C TRP A 76 1.99 -23.74 7.51
N VAL A 77 2.19 -22.55 8.08
CA VAL A 77 1.75 -22.24 9.44
C VAL A 77 1.03 -20.90 9.49
N ALA A 78 -0.21 -20.91 9.99
CA ALA A 78 -0.96 -19.70 10.28
C ALA A 78 -0.67 -19.22 11.72
N ILE A 79 -0.55 -17.91 11.92
CA ILE A 79 -0.33 -17.31 13.25
C ILE A 79 -0.74 -15.83 13.29
N GLY A 80 -1.12 -15.35 14.48
CA GLY A 80 -1.33 -13.94 14.79
C GLY A 80 -0.03 -13.14 14.94
N ASP A 81 -0.16 -11.85 15.27
CA ASP A 81 0.97 -10.90 15.37
C ASP A 81 1.97 -11.31 16.46
N GLU A 82 1.48 -11.87 17.57
CA GLU A 82 2.21 -12.06 18.83
C GLU A 82 3.46 -12.93 18.70
N TYR A 83 3.39 -14.00 17.91
CA TYR A 83 4.44 -15.01 17.83
C TYR A 83 4.94 -15.28 16.40
N ALA A 84 4.59 -14.43 15.43
CA ALA A 84 4.92 -14.70 14.03
C ALA A 84 6.43 -14.76 13.77
N ALA A 85 7.22 -13.91 14.45
CA ALA A 85 8.68 -13.91 14.34
C ALA A 85 9.30 -15.13 15.03
N GLU A 86 8.76 -15.49 16.18
CA GLU A 86 9.17 -16.61 17.03
C GLU A 86 8.94 -17.93 16.29
N LEU A 87 7.74 -18.16 15.76
CA LEU A 87 7.42 -19.35 14.97
C LEU A 87 8.31 -19.48 13.74
N LYS A 88 8.63 -18.37 13.06
CA LYS A 88 9.60 -18.39 11.97
C LYS A 88 10.97 -18.91 12.44
N ARG A 89 11.49 -18.38 13.54
CA ARG A 89 12.80 -18.76 14.07
C ARG A 89 12.82 -20.20 14.60
N LEU A 90 11.74 -20.66 15.23
CA LEU A 90 11.58 -22.03 15.69
C LEU A 90 11.53 -23.01 14.52
N ALA A 91 10.79 -22.70 13.46
CA ALA A 91 10.77 -23.55 12.26
C ALA A 91 12.18 -23.69 11.64
N GLU A 92 12.93 -22.58 11.56
CA GLU A 92 14.30 -22.60 11.05
C GLU A 92 15.27 -23.35 11.96
N SER A 93 15.08 -23.33 13.29
CA SER A 93 15.91 -24.12 14.22
C SER A 93 15.63 -25.62 14.14
N VAL A 94 14.41 -26.02 13.74
CA VAL A 94 14.05 -27.41 13.43
C VAL A 94 14.67 -27.87 12.10
N GLY A 95 14.95 -26.94 11.19
CA GLY A 95 15.58 -27.23 9.89
C GLY A 95 14.73 -26.87 8.68
N PHE A 96 13.60 -26.20 8.85
CA PHE A 96 12.80 -25.68 7.74
C PHE A 96 13.44 -24.44 7.10
N HIS A 97 13.20 -24.24 5.81
CA HIS A 97 13.63 -23.06 5.07
C HIS A 97 12.40 -22.24 4.66
N ILE A 98 12.37 -20.96 5.05
CA ILE A 98 11.27 -20.07 4.65
C ILE A 98 11.34 -19.75 3.16
N ARG A 99 10.20 -19.85 2.47
CA ARG A 99 10.02 -19.41 1.09
C ARG A 99 9.37 -18.04 1.05
N ASN A 100 8.23 -17.90 1.70
CA ASN A 100 7.49 -16.65 1.78
C ASN A 100 6.90 -16.45 3.17
N TRP A 101 6.90 -15.18 3.61
CA TRP A 101 6.01 -14.71 4.65
C TRP A 101 4.80 -14.08 3.98
N VAL A 102 3.67 -14.77 4.04
CA VAL A 102 2.42 -14.33 3.43
C VAL A 102 1.57 -13.59 4.47
N VAL A 103 0.94 -12.50 4.05
CA VAL A 103 -0.01 -11.75 4.87
C VAL A 103 -1.39 -11.94 4.27
N TRP A 104 -2.29 -12.59 5.00
CA TRP A 104 -3.70 -12.63 4.66
C TRP A 104 -4.43 -11.47 5.33
N TYR A 105 -4.89 -10.51 4.53
CA TYR A 105 -5.61 -9.33 4.98
C TYR A 105 -7.12 -9.51 4.83
N TYR A 106 -7.87 -9.11 5.86
CA TYR A 106 -9.32 -9.12 5.89
C TYR A 106 -9.89 -7.80 6.42
N THR A 107 -11.07 -7.39 5.95
CA THR A 107 -11.60 -6.02 6.11
C THR A 107 -12.18 -5.71 7.48
N PHE A 108 -12.46 -6.72 8.30
CA PHE A 108 -13.00 -6.58 9.65
C PHE A 108 -11.98 -7.07 10.67
N GLY A 109 -11.33 -6.12 11.32
CA GLY A 109 -10.30 -6.37 12.31
C GLY A 109 -10.78 -6.26 13.76
N VAL A 110 -9.89 -6.57 14.70
CA VAL A 110 -10.09 -6.24 16.11
C VAL A 110 -9.89 -4.73 16.28
N HIS A 111 -10.88 -4.06 16.86
CA HIS A 111 -10.76 -2.66 17.21
C HIS A 111 -9.68 -2.49 18.29
N CYS A 112 -8.70 -1.63 18.01
CA CYS A 112 -7.62 -1.30 18.91
C CYS A 112 -7.69 0.19 19.26
N THR A 113 -7.54 0.54 20.54
CA THR A 113 -7.60 1.94 21.03
C THR A 113 -6.24 2.62 21.07
N GLN A 114 -5.14 1.86 21.09
CA GLN A 114 -3.79 2.37 21.30
C GLN A 114 -2.78 1.94 20.23
N MET A 115 -3.26 1.26 19.19
CA MET A 115 -2.47 0.77 18.07
C MET A 115 -3.36 0.67 16.83
N PHE A 116 -2.76 0.42 15.67
CA PHE A 116 -3.51 0.17 14.44
C PHE A 116 -4.38 -1.08 14.57
N GLY A 117 -5.54 -1.06 13.91
CA GLY A 117 -6.49 -2.18 13.94
C GLY A 117 -5.88 -3.44 13.34
N ARG A 118 -6.03 -4.56 14.05
CA ARG A 118 -5.53 -5.87 13.63
C ARG A 118 -6.46 -6.50 12.61
N SER A 119 -6.05 -6.49 11.36
CA SER A 119 -6.87 -6.84 10.18
C SER A 119 -6.18 -7.87 9.28
N HIS A 120 -5.26 -8.66 9.83
CA HIS A 120 -4.54 -9.67 9.07
C HIS A 120 -4.14 -10.86 9.93
N THR A 121 -3.71 -11.92 9.26
CA THR A 121 -3.10 -13.13 9.82
C THR A 121 -1.87 -13.46 8.99
N HIS A 122 -0.83 -13.99 9.62
CA HIS A 122 0.38 -14.40 8.93
C HIS A 122 0.28 -15.87 8.51
N PHE A 123 0.72 -16.16 7.29
CA PHE A 123 0.90 -17.50 6.78
C PHE A 123 2.39 -17.67 6.41
N LEU A 124 3.10 -18.46 7.20
CA LEU A 124 4.51 -18.74 7.00
C LEU A 124 4.65 -19.99 6.12
N TYR A 125 5.25 -19.83 4.94
CA TYR A 125 5.48 -20.90 3.98
C TYR A 125 6.92 -21.38 4.05
N PHE A 126 7.10 -22.63 4.45
CA PHE A 126 8.38 -23.32 4.56
C PHE A 126 8.48 -24.54 3.63
N VAL A 127 9.71 -24.95 3.36
CA VAL A 127 10.08 -26.19 2.68
C VAL A 127 11.21 -26.89 3.44
N LYS A 128 11.35 -28.21 3.26
CA LYS A 128 12.49 -28.96 3.80
C LYS A 128 13.76 -28.79 2.98
N ASP A 129 13.65 -28.77 1.66
CA ASP A 129 14.77 -28.52 0.75
C ASP A 129 14.51 -27.25 -0.07
N PRO A 130 15.37 -26.22 0.00
CA PRO A 130 15.18 -24.96 -0.72
C PRO A 130 15.38 -25.06 -2.24
N GLN A 131 15.90 -26.18 -2.74
CA GLN A 131 16.10 -26.48 -4.15
C GLN A 131 15.08 -27.48 -4.70
N ARG A 132 14.53 -28.35 -3.85
CA ARG A 132 13.58 -29.40 -4.24
C ARG A 132 12.29 -29.30 -3.47
N PHE A 133 11.24 -28.80 -4.11
CA PHE A 133 9.90 -28.73 -3.54
C PHE A 133 8.84 -28.55 -4.63
N THR A 134 7.60 -28.95 -4.33
CA THR A 134 6.45 -28.74 -5.22
C THR A 134 5.98 -27.28 -5.17
N PHE A 135 5.98 -26.62 -6.34
CA PHE A 135 5.36 -25.32 -6.53
C PHE A 135 4.69 -25.19 -7.91
N ASN A 136 3.39 -25.44 -7.96
CA ASN A 136 2.55 -25.40 -9.14
C ASN A 136 2.14 -23.97 -9.49
N ALA A 137 3.10 -23.17 -9.97
CA ALA A 137 2.93 -21.74 -10.26
C ALA A 137 1.69 -21.45 -11.12
N ASP A 138 1.47 -22.24 -12.17
CA ASP A 138 0.38 -22.02 -13.12
C ASP A 138 -1.00 -22.34 -12.54
N ALA A 139 -1.09 -23.18 -11.50
CA ALA A 139 -2.34 -23.55 -10.85
C ALA A 139 -2.93 -22.44 -9.95
N VAL A 140 -2.15 -21.39 -9.68
CA VAL A 140 -2.53 -20.29 -8.77
C VAL A 140 -2.33 -18.90 -9.38
N ARG A 141 -2.10 -18.81 -10.69
CA ARG A 141 -1.97 -17.52 -11.36
C ARG A 141 -3.26 -16.73 -11.27
N VAL A 142 -3.11 -15.44 -11.02
CA VAL A 142 -4.19 -14.45 -11.00
C VAL A 142 -3.98 -13.46 -12.14
N PRO A 143 -5.04 -12.87 -12.69
CA PRO A 143 -4.88 -11.77 -13.64
C PRO A 143 -4.14 -10.60 -12.98
N SER A 144 -3.22 -10.02 -13.75
CA SER A 144 -2.42 -8.88 -13.32
C SER A 144 -3.20 -7.57 -13.45
N ALA A 145 -2.87 -6.56 -12.66
CA ALA A 145 -3.38 -5.20 -12.88
C ALA A 145 -3.01 -4.66 -14.27
N ARG A 146 -1.94 -5.15 -14.89
CA ARG A 146 -1.61 -4.84 -16.29
C ARG A 146 -2.66 -5.35 -17.27
N GLN A 147 -3.24 -6.53 -17.02
CA GLN A 147 -4.38 -7.05 -17.78
C GLN A 147 -5.66 -6.33 -17.41
N LEU A 148 -5.94 -6.22 -16.10
CA LEU A 148 -7.26 -5.79 -15.63
C LEU A 148 -7.44 -4.26 -15.66
N VAL A 149 -6.42 -3.48 -15.32
CA VAL A 149 -6.53 -2.03 -15.12
C VAL A 149 -5.89 -1.25 -16.25
N TYR A 150 -4.68 -1.63 -16.66
CA TYR A 150 -3.88 -0.82 -17.59
C TYR A 150 -4.02 -1.23 -19.06
N ASN A 151 -4.63 -2.39 -19.34
CA ASN A 151 -4.71 -2.97 -20.69
C ASN A 151 -3.35 -2.95 -21.43
N ASP A 152 -2.28 -3.27 -20.70
CA ASP A 152 -0.90 -3.23 -21.20
C ASP A 152 -0.62 -4.49 -22.03
N ARG A 153 -0.27 -4.31 -23.30
CA ARG A 153 0.01 -5.41 -24.25
C ARG A 153 1.19 -6.30 -23.84
N ARG A 154 2.04 -5.85 -22.92
CA ARG A 154 3.16 -6.64 -22.37
C ARG A 154 2.74 -7.58 -21.25
N ALA A 155 1.46 -7.56 -20.84
CA ALA A 155 1.00 -8.43 -19.78
C ALA A 155 1.00 -9.90 -20.24
N ASP A 156 1.50 -10.81 -19.41
CA ASP A 156 1.43 -12.25 -19.68
C ASP A 156 -0.04 -12.67 -19.72
N ALA A 157 -0.46 -13.28 -20.83
CA ALA A 157 -1.83 -13.74 -21.02
C ALA A 157 -2.27 -14.77 -19.97
N ARG A 158 -1.33 -15.54 -19.41
CA ARG A 158 -1.59 -16.52 -18.33
C ARG A 158 -1.76 -15.87 -16.96
N GLY A 159 -1.57 -14.55 -16.86
CA GLY A 159 -1.58 -13.84 -15.58
C GLY A 159 -0.24 -13.85 -14.87
N ARG A 160 -0.24 -13.40 -13.61
CA ARG A 160 0.92 -13.34 -12.74
C ARG A 160 0.74 -14.23 -11.53
N LEU A 161 1.82 -14.55 -10.83
CA LEU A 161 1.71 -15.12 -9.50
C LEU A 161 1.03 -14.12 -8.55
N PRO A 162 0.21 -14.57 -7.58
CA PRO A 162 -0.33 -13.72 -6.53
C PRO A 162 0.79 -13.02 -5.75
N ASP A 163 0.50 -11.85 -5.20
CA ASP A 163 1.43 -11.22 -4.25
C ASP A 163 1.53 -12.06 -2.97
N ASN A 164 2.56 -11.83 -2.18
CA ASN A 164 2.64 -12.36 -0.82
C ASN A 164 1.74 -11.60 0.17
N THR A 165 0.96 -10.62 -0.29
CA THR A 165 -0.14 -10.03 0.48
C THR A 165 -1.46 -10.42 -0.19
N TRP A 166 -2.19 -11.32 0.46
CA TRP A 166 -3.48 -11.80 -0.01
C TRP A 166 -4.55 -10.87 0.54
N ILE A 167 -4.93 -9.92 -0.30
CA ILE A 167 -5.88 -8.86 0.03
C ILE A 167 -7.27 -9.13 -0.55
N LEU A 168 -8.28 -8.82 0.25
CA LEU A 168 -9.62 -8.52 -0.24
C LEU A 168 -9.55 -7.23 -1.07
N ARG A 169 -9.79 -7.30 -2.38
CA ARG A 169 -9.84 -6.10 -3.25
C ARG A 169 -11.28 -5.79 -3.64
N PRO A 170 -11.94 -4.82 -2.99
CA PRO A 170 -13.27 -4.35 -3.41
C PRO A 170 -13.33 -3.92 -4.88
N HIS A 171 -12.23 -3.35 -5.39
CA HIS A 171 -12.15 -2.81 -6.75
C HIS A 171 -11.98 -3.90 -7.83
N ASP A 172 -11.52 -5.10 -7.47
CA ASP A 172 -11.34 -6.22 -8.41
C ASP A 172 -12.56 -7.18 -8.42
N ALA A 173 -13.56 -6.92 -7.58
CA ALA A 173 -14.81 -7.67 -7.54
C ALA A 173 -16.01 -6.69 -7.64
N PRO A 174 -16.31 -6.15 -8.83
CA PRO A 174 -17.44 -5.22 -9.02
C PRO A 174 -18.80 -5.82 -8.64
N GLN A 175 -18.88 -7.15 -8.60
CA GLN A 175 -19.99 -7.92 -8.01
C GLN A 175 -19.43 -8.73 -6.85
N ALA A 176 -19.14 -8.05 -5.73
CA ALA A 176 -18.59 -8.69 -4.52
C ALA A 176 -19.54 -9.75 -3.90
N PHE A 177 -20.77 -9.82 -4.40
CA PHE A 177 -21.77 -10.84 -4.12
C PHE A 177 -22.40 -11.26 -5.45
N LEU A 178 -21.99 -12.41 -5.99
CA LEU A 178 -22.78 -13.08 -7.02
C LEU A 178 -24.00 -13.75 -6.35
N PRO A 179 -25.11 -13.98 -7.06
CA PRO A 179 -26.30 -14.62 -6.47
C PRO A 179 -26.02 -15.97 -5.79
N ASP A 180 -24.94 -16.65 -6.18
CA ASP A 180 -24.48 -17.93 -5.64
C ASP A 180 -23.29 -17.82 -4.67
N HIS A 181 -22.84 -16.60 -4.33
CA HIS A 181 -21.70 -16.31 -3.45
C HIS A 181 -22.06 -15.34 -2.33
N ASP A 182 -21.49 -15.61 -1.17
CA ASP A 182 -21.75 -14.93 0.09
C ASP A 182 -20.49 -14.35 0.74
N THR A 183 -19.31 -14.63 0.17
CA THR A 183 -18.01 -14.19 0.68
C THR A 183 -17.22 -13.39 -0.35
N TRP A 184 -16.23 -12.63 0.12
CA TRP A 184 -15.33 -11.84 -0.71
C TRP A 184 -14.06 -12.65 -1.02
N TYR A 185 -13.28 -12.17 -1.98
CA TYR A 185 -12.00 -12.71 -2.45
C TYR A 185 -10.96 -12.86 -1.32
N PHE A 186 -11.09 -13.93 -0.51
CA PHE A 186 -10.42 -14.26 0.79
C PHE A 186 -10.99 -13.62 2.07
N ALA A 187 -12.31 -13.55 2.27
CA ALA A 187 -12.85 -13.06 3.55
C ALA A 187 -12.64 -14.04 4.70
N ARG A 188 -12.45 -13.56 5.94
CA ARG A 188 -12.60 -14.41 7.13
C ARG A 188 -14.03 -14.98 7.15
N VAL A 189 -14.20 -16.23 7.58
CA VAL A 189 -15.52 -16.88 7.58
C VAL A 189 -16.42 -16.28 8.66
N ALA A 190 -17.37 -15.43 8.26
CA ALA A 190 -18.33 -14.78 9.16
C ALA A 190 -19.54 -15.69 9.44
N GLY A 191 -20.28 -15.38 10.52
CA GLY A 191 -21.42 -16.18 10.98
C GLY A 191 -22.55 -16.34 9.94
N THR A 192 -22.71 -15.37 9.04
CA THR A 192 -23.75 -15.36 8.02
C THR A 192 -23.38 -16.12 6.74
N PHE A 193 -22.15 -16.62 6.64
CA PHE A 193 -21.66 -17.23 5.41
C PHE A 193 -22.12 -18.70 5.31
N ARG A 194 -22.55 -19.16 4.13
CA ARG A 194 -22.85 -20.55 3.75
C ARG A 194 -21.72 -21.49 4.11
N GLU A 195 -20.46 -21.05 3.96
CA GLU A 195 -19.30 -21.88 4.31
C GLU A 195 -19.19 -22.12 5.83
N ARG A 196 -19.77 -21.24 6.66
CA ARG A 196 -19.65 -21.30 8.12
C ARG A 196 -20.26 -22.59 8.66
N ALA A 197 -19.44 -23.40 9.32
CA ALA A 197 -19.89 -24.64 9.92
C ALA A 197 -20.64 -24.44 11.25
N GLY A 198 -20.46 -23.30 11.91
CA GLY A 198 -21.22 -22.87 13.09
C GLY A 198 -20.69 -23.36 14.45
N PHE A 199 -19.90 -24.45 14.48
CA PHE A 199 -19.41 -25.06 15.73
C PHE A 199 -17.95 -24.69 16.10
N HIS A 200 -17.20 -24.07 15.20
CA HIS A 200 -15.78 -23.71 15.43
C HIS A 200 -15.57 -22.21 15.23
N GLY A 201 -14.99 -21.51 16.20
CA GLY A 201 -14.79 -20.05 16.18
C GLY A 201 -13.94 -19.56 15.02
N CYS A 202 -12.84 -20.25 14.75
CA CYS A 202 -11.76 -19.81 13.86
C CYS A 202 -11.67 -20.67 12.59
N GLN A 203 -12.77 -20.80 11.83
CA GLN A 203 -12.74 -21.55 10.57
C GLN A 203 -11.95 -20.81 9.48
N LEU A 204 -10.96 -21.47 8.87
CA LEU A 204 -10.26 -20.97 7.69
C LEU A 204 -11.13 -21.08 6.42
N PRO A 205 -11.07 -20.08 5.51
CA PRO A 205 -11.84 -20.07 4.26
C PRO A 205 -11.32 -21.10 3.26
N GLU A 206 -12.23 -21.76 2.55
CA GLU A 206 -11.84 -22.80 1.58
C GLU A 206 -10.98 -22.25 0.44
N ARG A 207 -11.25 -21.03 -0.08
CA ARG A 207 -10.41 -20.42 -1.15
C ARG A 207 -8.97 -20.21 -0.73
N LEU A 208 -8.76 -19.82 0.53
CA LEU A 208 -7.42 -19.61 1.08
C LEU A 208 -6.61 -20.90 1.04
N LEU A 209 -7.24 -21.98 1.51
CA LEU A 209 -6.66 -23.32 1.53
C LEU A 209 -6.52 -23.92 0.12
N GLU A 210 -7.45 -23.62 -0.79
CA GLU A 210 -7.38 -24.05 -2.19
C GLU A 210 -6.09 -23.54 -2.83
N ARG A 211 -5.76 -22.25 -2.64
CA ARG A 211 -4.53 -21.66 -3.17
C ARG A 211 -3.29 -22.39 -2.64
N ILE A 212 -3.23 -22.63 -1.33
CA ILE A 212 -2.10 -23.33 -0.69
C ILE A 212 -1.98 -24.75 -1.24
N ILE A 213 -3.07 -25.52 -1.24
CA ILE A 213 -3.07 -26.94 -1.63
C ILE A 213 -2.77 -27.09 -3.13
N ARG A 214 -3.33 -26.23 -4.00
CA ARG A 214 -3.03 -26.27 -5.44
C ARG A 214 -1.57 -25.93 -5.72
N ALA A 215 -1.02 -24.92 -5.05
CA ALA A 215 0.36 -24.51 -5.25
C ALA A 215 1.36 -25.58 -4.76
N CYS A 216 1.07 -26.25 -3.65
CA CYS A 216 2.09 -27.02 -2.93
C CYS A 216 1.81 -28.53 -2.86
N SER A 217 0.88 -29.05 -3.67
CA SER A 217 0.62 -30.49 -3.80
C SER A 217 -0.03 -30.85 -5.14
N ASN A 218 0.04 -32.12 -5.52
CA ASN A 218 -0.59 -32.71 -6.71
C ASN A 218 -1.78 -33.61 -6.35
N GLU A 219 -2.61 -33.97 -7.32
CA GLU A 219 -3.70 -34.94 -7.08
C GLU A 219 -3.14 -36.29 -6.58
N GLY A 220 -3.81 -36.92 -5.62
CA GLY A 220 -3.39 -38.17 -4.98
C GLY A 220 -2.31 -38.03 -3.89
N GLU A 221 -1.63 -36.89 -3.79
CA GLU A 221 -0.66 -36.61 -2.71
C GLU A 221 -1.35 -36.41 -1.36
N VAL A 222 -0.57 -36.51 -0.28
CA VAL A 222 -1.09 -36.49 1.10
C VAL A 222 -0.94 -35.10 1.72
N VAL A 223 -2.08 -34.50 2.06
CA VAL A 223 -2.19 -33.25 2.82
C VAL A 223 -2.48 -33.58 4.28
N VAL A 224 -1.73 -32.98 5.20
CA VAL A 224 -1.89 -33.18 6.64
C VAL A 224 -2.26 -31.87 7.34
N ASP A 225 -3.23 -31.95 8.25
CA ASP A 225 -3.60 -30.87 9.17
C ASP A 225 -3.52 -31.34 10.63
N PRO A 226 -2.49 -30.94 11.40
CA PRO A 226 -2.34 -31.35 12.79
C PRO A 226 -3.29 -30.64 13.77
N PHE A 227 -4.02 -29.62 13.31
CA PHE A 227 -4.93 -28.78 14.10
C PHE A 227 -6.26 -28.62 13.35
N ALA A 228 -6.90 -29.75 13.03
CA ALA A 228 -7.95 -29.80 12.02
C ALA A 228 -9.17 -28.91 12.32
N GLY A 229 -9.53 -28.72 13.59
CA GLY A 229 -10.64 -27.88 14.05
C GLY A 229 -11.93 -28.14 13.27
N SER A 230 -12.33 -27.17 12.44
CA SER A 230 -13.50 -27.25 11.57
C SER A 230 -13.41 -28.24 10.39
N GLY A 231 -12.23 -28.82 10.16
CA GLY A 231 -11.92 -29.75 9.08
C GLY A 231 -11.69 -29.10 7.71
N SER A 232 -11.59 -27.76 7.61
CA SER A 232 -11.52 -27.05 6.32
C SER A 232 -10.38 -27.53 5.43
N THR A 233 -9.16 -27.72 5.96
CA THR A 233 -8.02 -28.20 5.17
C THR A 233 -8.30 -29.57 4.57
N LEU A 234 -8.85 -30.49 5.37
CA LEU A 234 -9.16 -31.87 4.95
C LEU A 234 -10.29 -31.89 3.92
N VAL A 235 -11.32 -31.06 4.11
CA VAL A 235 -12.43 -30.87 3.15
C VAL A 235 -11.88 -30.38 1.82
N VAL A 236 -11.06 -29.33 1.81
CA VAL A 236 -10.49 -28.77 0.57
C VAL A 236 -9.55 -29.76 -0.09
N ALA A 237 -8.71 -30.48 0.67
CA ALA A 237 -7.86 -31.55 0.13
C ALA A 237 -8.70 -32.62 -0.58
N LYS A 238 -9.79 -33.08 0.03
CA LYS A 238 -10.73 -34.05 -0.57
C LYS A 238 -11.39 -33.49 -1.84
N LYS A 239 -11.91 -32.26 -1.80
CA LYS A 239 -12.50 -31.58 -2.97
C LYS A 239 -11.51 -31.51 -4.14
N LEU A 240 -10.24 -31.23 -3.83
CA LEU A 240 -9.14 -31.17 -4.79
C LEU A 240 -8.53 -32.56 -5.12
N ARG A 241 -9.14 -33.67 -4.72
CA ARG A 241 -8.65 -35.04 -5.00
C ARG A 241 -7.25 -35.34 -4.43
N ARG A 242 -6.88 -34.72 -3.32
CA ARG A 242 -5.74 -35.11 -2.50
C ARG A 242 -6.19 -36.12 -1.45
N ARG A 243 -5.28 -36.99 -1.03
CA ARG A 243 -5.46 -37.78 0.19
C ARG A 243 -5.27 -36.85 1.38
N PHE A 244 -5.97 -37.08 2.47
CA PHE A 244 -5.87 -36.22 3.64
C PHE A 244 -5.66 -37.01 4.92
N VAL A 245 -5.01 -36.40 5.90
CA VAL A 245 -4.96 -36.86 7.28
C VAL A 245 -5.03 -35.66 8.19
N GLY A 246 -5.73 -35.76 9.29
CA GLY A 246 -5.61 -34.74 10.31
C GLY A 246 -5.88 -35.28 11.70
N CYS A 247 -5.63 -34.42 12.67
CA CYS A 247 -6.02 -34.67 14.04
C CYS A 247 -6.52 -33.41 14.71
N ASP A 248 -7.32 -33.61 15.76
CA ASP A 248 -7.68 -32.56 16.68
C ASP A 248 -7.76 -33.12 18.10
N LEU A 249 -7.46 -32.29 19.09
CA LEU A 249 -7.52 -32.63 20.50
C LEU A 249 -8.96 -32.72 21.00
N SER A 250 -9.89 -31.97 20.37
CA SER A 250 -11.31 -31.97 20.73
C SER A 250 -12.07 -33.11 20.04
N GLU A 251 -12.63 -34.02 20.85
CA GLU A 251 -13.54 -35.05 20.34
C GLU A 251 -14.78 -34.45 19.65
N GLU A 252 -15.28 -33.32 20.16
CA GLU A 252 -16.43 -32.61 19.58
C GLU A 252 -16.09 -32.08 18.19
N TYR A 253 -14.97 -31.39 18.04
CA TYR A 253 -14.52 -30.88 16.73
C TYR A 253 -14.28 -32.03 15.76
N VAL A 254 -13.64 -33.11 16.18
CA VAL A 254 -13.48 -34.33 15.35
C VAL A 254 -14.83 -34.83 14.87
N ARG A 255 -15.81 -35.00 15.76
CA ARG A 255 -17.16 -35.50 15.40
C ARG A 255 -17.88 -34.59 14.41
N HIS A 256 -17.75 -33.28 14.55
CA HIS A 256 -18.37 -32.31 13.67
C HIS A 256 -17.66 -32.20 12.31
N ALA A 257 -16.33 -32.11 12.30
CA ALA A 257 -15.52 -32.09 11.08
C ALA A 257 -15.65 -33.39 10.28
N GLN A 258 -15.77 -34.53 10.95
CA GLN A 258 -15.97 -35.82 10.29
C GLN A 258 -17.31 -35.89 9.54
N ARG A 259 -18.40 -35.37 10.11
CA ARG A 259 -19.69 -35.24 9.39
C ARG A 259 -19.56 -34.37 8.13
N ARG A 260 -18.78 -33.29 8.22
CA ARG A 260 -18.49 -32.40 7.08
C ARG A 260 -17.67 -33.10 6.00
N LEU A 261 -16.71 -33.96 6.39
CA LEU A 261 -15.95 -34.80 5.48
C LEU A 261 -16.80 -35.89 4.82
N GLU A 262 -17.73 -36.50 5.56
CA GLU A 262 -18.65 -37.52 5.06
C GLU A 262 -19.61 -36.96 4.02
N SER A 263 -20.09 -35.72 4.20
CA SER A 263 -20.97 -35.05 3.24
C SER A 263 -20.23 -34.47 2.01
N THR A 264 -18.91 -34.25 2.12
CA THR A 264 -18.07 -33.75 1.02
C THR A 264 -17.69 -34.86 0.05
N ARG A 265 -17.76 -34.61 -1.26
CA ARG A 265 -17.31 -35.51 -2.32
C ARG A 265 -16.08 -34.96 -3.05
N CYS A 266 -15.29 -35.87 -3.62
CA CYS A 266 -14.15 -35.49 -4.44
C CYS A 266 -14.63 -34.72 -5.68
N GLY A 267 -14.04 -33.55 -5.93
CA GLY A 267 -14.43 -32.67 -7.03
C GLY A 267 -15.60 -31.73 -6.73
N ASP A 268 -16.13 -31.70 -5.50
CA ASP A 268 -17.11 -30.68 -5.12
C ASP A 268 -16.53 -29.26 -5.29
N ARG A 269 -17.41 -28.29 -5.56
CA ARG A 269 -17.04 -26.89 -5.72
C ARG A 269 -16.42 -26.36 -4.43
N ILE A 270 -15.36 -25.55 -4.59
CA ILE A 270 -14.75 -24.79 -3.50
C ILE A 270 -15.67 -23.62 -3.13
N GLU A 271 -15.98 -23.50 -1.85
CA GLU A 271 -16.82 -22.41 -1.35
C GLU A 271 -16.13 -21.04 -1.46
N GLY A 272 -16.91 -19.98 -1.67
CA GLY A 272 -16.42 -18.61 -1.90
C GLY A 272 -16.16 -18.24 -3.37
N PRO A 273 -15.92 -16.95 -3.65
CA PRO A 273 -15.81 -16.42 -5.01
C PRO A 273 -14.49 -16.83 -5.68
N GLU A 274 -14.54 -17.01 -7.00
CA GLU A 274 -13.36 -17.30 -7.82
C GLU A 274 -12.51 -16.04 -8.08
N ASP A 275 -11.27 -16.28 -8.54
CA ASP A 275 -10.40 -15.24 -9.07
C ASP A 275 -11.11 -14.45 -10.18
N PRO A 276 -11.18 -13.10 -10.12
CA PRO A 276 -11.85 -12.33 -11.14
C PRO A 276 -11.12 -12.50 -12.48
N VAL A 277 -11.80 -13.09 -13.45
CA VAL A 277 -11.27 -13.41 -14.78
C VAL A 277 -11.28 -12.22 -15.76
N SER A 278 -11.95 -11.12 -15.40
CA SER A 278 -12.10 -9.95 -16.26
C SER A 278 -12.02 -8.65 -15.46
N SER A 279 -11.63 -7.58 -16.14
CA SER A 279 -11.51 -6.26 -15.52
C SER A 279 -12.86 -5.75 -15.04
N ALA A 280 -12.85 -4.88 -14.03
CA ALA A 280 -13.91 -3.90 -13.91
C ALA A 280 -14.11 -3.24 -15.28
N LYS A 281 -15.37 -3.05 -15.69
CA LYS A 281 -15.68 -2.36 -16.95
C LYS A 281 -14.77 -1.14 -17.02
N PRO A 282 -14.03 -0.92 -18.12
CA PRO A 282 -13.15 0.23 -18.20
C PRO A 282 -13.97 1.42 -17.74
N THR A 283 -13.44 2.20 -16.77
CA THR A 283 -14.01 3.51 -16.45
C THR A 283 -14.34 4.09 -17.79
N PRO A 284 -15.63 4.41 -18.10
CA PRO A 284 -15.96 4.89 -19.41
C PRO A 284 -14.93 5.96 -19.63
N ARG A 285 -14.05 5.77 -20.63
CA ARG A 285 -13.22 6.87 -21.09
C ARG A 285 -14.27 7.96 -21.17
N LEU A 286 -14.12 9.04 -20.40
CA LEU A 286 -14.81 10.28 -20.73
C LEU A 286 -14.59 10.32 -22.22
N GLN A 287 -15.65 10.01 -22.98
CA GLN A 287 -15.51 10.01 -24.41
C GLN A 287 -14.98 11.41 -24.59
N ARG A 288 -13.76 11.54 -25.13
CA ARG A 288 -13.43 12.78 -25.81
C ARG A 288 -14.58 12.87 -26.78
N ARG A 289 -15.63 13.61 -26.38
CA ARG A 289 -16.79 13.84 -27.21
C ARG A 289 -16.13 14.40 -28.45
N GLY A 290 -16.18 13.63 -29.54
CA GLY A 290 -15.91 14.22 -30.84
C GLY A 290 -16.72 15.51 -30.87
N PRO A 291 -16.16 16.59 -31.42
CA PRO A 291 -16.80 17.89 -31.32
C PRO A 291 -18.25 17.75 -31.77
N THR A 292 -19.20 18.00 -30.87
CA THR A 292 -20.62 18.11 -31.25
C THR A 292 -20.75 19.25 -32.28
N LEU A 293 -21.78 19.23 -33.12
CA LEU A 293 -22.04 20.33 -34.07
C LEU A 293 -22.05 21.70 -33.35
N GLU A 294 -22.55 21.71 -32.13
CA GLU A 294 -22.51 22.85 -31.20
C GLU A 294 -21.07 23.28 -30.84
N ASN A 295 -20.17 22.34 -30.50
CA ASN A 295 -18.76 22.64 -30.21
C ASN A 295 -17.99 23.18 -31.44
N VAL A 296 -18.36 22.75 -32.65
CA VAL A 296 -17.77 23.28 -33.90
C VAL A 296 -18.25 24.70 -34.15
N ALA A 297 -19.54 24.99 -33.92
CA ALA A 297 -20.11 26.33 -34.06
C ALA A 297 -19.51 27.32 -33.03
N VAL A 298 -19.36 26.90 -31.77
CA VAL A 298 -18.70 27.70 -30.72
C VAL A 298 -17.24 28.00 -31.08
N ALA A 299 -16.48 26.98 -31.51
CA ALA A 299 -15.08 27.15 -31.88
C ALA A 299 -14.90 28.08 -33.09
N ARG A 300 -15.80 27.99 -34.08
CA ARG A 300 -15.82 28.91 -35.24
C ARG A 300 -16.16 30.34 -34.82
N GLY A 301 -17.22 30.54 -34.03
CA GLY A 301 -17.62 31.87 -33.57
C GLY A 301 -16.56 32.54 -32.69
N VAL A 302 -15.93 31.79 -31.77
CA VAL A 302 -14.78 32.28 -30.99
C VAL A 302 -13.60 32.65 -31.91
N GLY A 303 -13.34 31.85 -32.95
CA GLY A 303 -12.30 32.15 -33.94
C GLY A 303 -12.58 33.43 -34.75
N GLU A 304 -13.84 33.66 -35.14
CA GLU A 304 -14.29 34.86 -35.87
C GLU A 304 -14.19 36.12 -34.98
N VAL A 305 -14.60 36.03 -33.71
CA VAL A 305 -14.49 37.15 -32.74
C VAL A 305 -13.04 37.45 -32.37
N LEU A 306 -12.21 36.41 -32.21
CA LEU A 306 -10.78 36.59 -31.94
C LEU A 306 -10.06 37.21 -33.16
N GLY A 307 -10.42 36.78 -34.37
CA GLY A 307 -9.79 37.24 -35.61
C GLY A 307 -8.28 37.00 -35.61
N ASP A 308 -7.52 38.03 -35.99
CA ASP A 308 -6.05 38.02 -36.02
C ASP A 308 -5.42 38.45 -34.68
N GLN A 309 -6.21 38.61 -33.61
CA GLN A 309 -5.68 38.99 -32.31
C GLN A 309 -4.90 37.83 -31.66
N CYS A 310 -3.86 38.20 -30.93
CA CYS A 310 -3.10 37.29 -30.07
C CYS A 310 -3.98 36.83 -28.89
N ALA A 311 -4.37 35.56 -28.88
CA ALA A 311 -5.24 34.94 -27.89
C ALA A 311 -4.68 35.05 -26.47
N GLY A 312 -3.36 34.88 -26.29
CA GLY A 312 -2.70 35.04 -25.01
C GLY A 312 -2.76 36.48 -24.52
N GLU A 313 -2.55 37.47 -25.40
CA GLU A 313 -2.70 38.90 -25.04
C GLU A 313 -4.16 39.26 -24.70
N VAL A 314 -5.12 38.69 -25.44
CA VAL A 314 -6.55 38.86 -25.17
C VAL A 314 -6.93 38.25 -23.83
N PHE A 315 -6.45 37.04 -23.51
CA PHE A 315 -6.72 36.38 -22.23
C PHE A 315 -6.03 37.06 -21.03
N CYS A 316 -4.77 37.46 -21.19
CA CYS A 316 -3.97 37.99 -20.09
C CYS A 316 -4.39 39.40 -19.68
N ARG A 317 -4.84 40.26 -20.61
CA ARG A 317 -5.22 41.64 -20.28
C ARG A 317 -6.70 41.74 -19.90
N PRO A 318 -7.05 42.16 -18.67
CA PRO A 318 -8.44 42.19 -18.21
C PRO A 318 -9.39 42.97 -19.14
N ASP A 319 -8.96 44.13 -19.63
CA ASP A 319 -9.81 44.96 -20.50
C ASP A 319 -10.08 44.31 -21.85
N ARG A 320 -9.07 43.63 -22.43
CA ARG A 320 -9.21 42.89 -23.69
C ARG A 320 -10.01 41.61 -23.50
N HIS A 321 -9.81 40.93 -22.37
CA HIS A 321 -10.56 39.73 -22.02
C HIS A 321 -12.04 40.03 -21.83
N ALA A 322 -12.37 41.12 -21.13
CA ALA A 322 -13.74 41.60 -20.98
C ALA A 322 -14.35 41.97 -22.33
N GLY A 323 -13.64 42.76 -23.16
CA GLY A 323 -14.11 43.12 -24.50
C GLY A 323 -14.34 41.92 -25.43
N PHE A 324 -13.50 40.88 -25.33
CA PHE A 324 -13.68 39.63 -26.06
C PHE A 324 -14.94 38.87 -25.60
N LEU A 325 -15.19 38.81 -24.29
CA LEU A 325 -16.38 38.16 -23.74
C LEU A 325 -17.67 38.91 -24.12
N ASP A 326 -17.64 40.24 -24.09
CA ASP A 326 -18.74 41.10 -24.53
C ASP A 326 -19.02 40.91 -26.03
N ALA A 327 -17.96 40.80 -26.85
CA ALA A 327 -18.09 40.54 -28.28
C ALA A 327 -18.65 39.14 -28.59
N CYS A 328 -18.25 38.11 -27.83
CA CYS A 328 -18.83 36.76 -27.94
C CYS A 328 -20.33 36.77 -27.58
N SER A 329 -20.68 37.47 -26.50
CA SER A 329 -22.07 37.63 -26.05
C SER A 329 -22.93 38.41 -27.05
N GLY A 330 -22.37 39.45 -27.68
CA GLY A 330 -23.07 40.30 -28.65
C GLY A 330 -23.18 39.74 -30.08
N SER A 331 -22.39 38.72 -30.43
CA SER A 331 -22.32 38.16 -31.80
C SER A 331 -23.04 36.82 -31.98
N ASP A 332 -23.93 36.46 -31.06
CA ASP A 332 -24.73 35.22 -31.06
C ASP A 332 -23.88 33.93 -31.12
N VAL A 333 -22.65 33.98 -30.58
CA VAL A 333 -21.78 32.80 -30.48
C VAL A 333 -22.38 31.84 -29.44
N PRO A 334 -22.72 30.59 -29.79
CA PRO A 334 -23.29 29.66 -28.82
C PRO A 334 -22.31 29.36 -27.67
N GLY A 335 -22.82 29.00 -26.50
CA GLY A 335 -22.01 28.60 -25.34
C GLY A 335 -22.00 29.61 -24.19
N ARG A 336 -21.35 29.24 -23.10
CA ARG A 336 -21.22 30.08 -21.89
C ARG A 336 -19.84 30.72 -21.85
N THR A 337 -19.66 31.71 -20.98
CA THR A 337 -18.36 32.36 -20.71
C THR A 337 -17.22 31.36 -20.49
N ALA A 338 -17.48 30.28 -19.75
CA ALA A 338 -16.48 29.23 -19.52
C ALA A 338 -16.07 28.50 -20.81
N ASP A 339 -16.99 28.30 -21.73
CA ASP A 339 -16.74 27.62 -23.00
C ASP A 339 -15.89 28.50 -23.93
N TRP A 340 -16.17 29.81 -23.97
CA TRP A 340 -15.38 30.79 -24.72
C TRP A 340 -13.97 30.97 -24.12
N ASN A 341 -13.85 31.07 -22.79
CA ASN A 341 -12.55 31.14 -22.11
C ASN A 341 -11.71 29.90 -22.37
N ARG A 342 -12.31 28.70 -22.29
CA ARG A 342 -11.60 27.45 -22.56
C ARG A 342 -11.00 27.43 -23.96
N LEU A 343 -11.75 27.90 -24.96
CA LEU A 343 -11.28 27.99 -26.34
C LEU A 343 -10.21 29.07 -26.52
N LEU A 344 -10.36 30.23 -25.88
CA LEU A 344 -9.36 31.30 -25.89
C LEU A 344 -8.03 30.83 -25.27
N VAL A 345 -8.06 30.17 -24.12
CA VAL A 345 -6.88 29.61 -23.45
C VAL A 345 -6.22 28.53 -24.33
N ARG A 346 -7.00 27.66 -24.97
CA ARG A 346 -6.44 26.65 -25.90
C ARG A 346 -5.82 27.30 -27.13
N ALA A 347 -6.47 28.30 -27.72
CA ALA A 347 -5.90 29.04 -28.84
C ALA A 347 -4.57 29.69 -28.46
N ALA A 348 -4.46 30.24 -27.24
CA ALA A 348 -3.20 30.78 -26.72
C ALA A 348 -2.13 29.69 -26.56
N LEU A 349 -2.49 28.48 -26.10
CA LEU A 349 -1.53 27.38 -25.94
C LEU A 349 -1.07 26.75 -27.26
N GLU A 350 -1.92 26.77 -28.28
CA GLU A 350 -1.67 26.14 -29.59
C GLU A 350 -0.97 27.07 -30.58
N ARG A 351 -1.28 28.37 -30.56
CA ARG A 351 -0.83 29.34 -31.59
C ARG A 351 0.34 30.20 -31.14
N GLU A 352 0.69 30.21 -29.85
CA GLU A 352 1.66 31.16 -29.29
C GLU A 352 2.72 30.46 -28.46
N SER A 353 3.98 30.85 -28.67
CA SER A 353 5.09 30.44 -27.80
C SER A 353 5.16 31.39 -26.60
N PRO A 354 5.28 30.90 -25.36
CA PRO A 354 5.50 31.75 -24.18
C PRO A 354 6.83 32.52 -24.22
N ALA A 355 7.70 32.22 -25.19
CA ALA A 355 9.04 32.81 -25.34
C ALA A 355 9.02 34.26 -25.86
N ASP A 356 7.91 34.75 -26.40
CA ASP A 356 7.81 36.13 -26.90
C ASP A 356 7.43 37.13 -25.78
N GLY A 357 8.45 37.53 -25.00
CA GLY A 357 8.69 38.97 -24.83
C GLY A 357 8.29 39.67 -23.53
N THR A 358 7.58 39.06 -22.57
CA THR A 358 7.35 39.70 -21.25
C THR A 358 7.91 38.84 -20.12
N PRO A 359 9.02 39.23 -19.46
CA PRO A 359 9.58 38.50 -18.34
C PRO A 359 8.55 38.44 -17.20
N VAL A 360 8.10 37.24 -16.84
CA VAL A 360 7.34 37.02 -15.61
C VAL A 360 8.29 36.55 -14.54
N ALA A 361 8.34 37.28 -13.42
CA ALA A 361 9.23 36.94 -12.31
C ALA A 361 9.01 35.50 -11.84
N ASP A 362 10.09 34.79 -11.50
CA ASP A 362 10.02 33.38 -11.10
C ASP A 362 9.13 33.14 -9.88
N THR A 363 9.05 34.11 -8.97
CA THR A 363 8.13 34.09 -7.83
C THR A 363 6.66 34.00 -8.27
N VAL A 364 6.28 34.71 -9.33
CA VAL A 364 4.92 34.70 -9.89
C VAL A 364 4.64 33.39 -10.63
N ARG A 365 5.63 32.82 -11.32
CA ARG A 365 5.52 31.52 -11.99
C ARG A 365 5.28 30.38 -11.02
N VAL A 366 6.04 30.34 -9.91
CA VAL A 366 5.85 29.35 -8.85
C VAL A 366 4.48 29.52 -8.18
N ALA A 367 4.07 30.76 -7.89
CA ALA A 367 2.76 31.05 -7.33
C ALA A 367 1.62 30.58 -8.25
N ALA A 368 1.74 30.81 -9.55
CA ALA A 368 0.76 30.36 -10.55
C ALA A 368 0.69 28.83 -10.64
N GLU A 369 1.81 28.12 -10.67
CA GLU A 369 1.81 26.66 -10.68
C GLU A 369 1.13 26.07 -9.43
N MET A 370 1.46 26.60 -8.24
CA MET A 370 0.84 26.16 -6.99
C MET A 370 -0.67 26.44 -6.99
N ALA A 371 -1.10 27.62 -7.45
CA ALA A 371 -2.51 27.99 -7.52
C ALA A 371 -3.29 27.09 -8.49
N LEU A 372 -2.76 26.83 -9.69
CA LEU A 372 -3.37 25.94 -10.68
C LEU A 372 -3.54 24.52 -10.13
N ARG A 373 -2.49 23.93 -9.57
CA ARG A 373 -2.54 22.56 -9.00
C ARG A 373 -3.54 22.46 -7.86
N THR A 374 -3.48 23.41 -6.91
CA THR A 374 -4.37 23.41 -5.74
C THR A 374 -5.84 23.50 -6.15
N LEU A 375 -6.17 24.39 -7.09
CA LEU A 375 -7.56 24.58 -7.52
C LEU A 375 -8.05 23.42 -8.39
N ALA A 376 -7.20 22.89 -9.28
CA ALA A 376 -7.52 21.70 -10.08
C ALA A 376 -7.84 20.49 -9.19
N GLU A 377 -6.98 20.21 -8.21
CA GLU A 377 -7.18 19.10 -7.26
C GLU A 377 -8.42 19.30 -6.39
N ARG A 378 -8.62 20.50 -5.84
CA ARG A 378 -9.75 20.78 -4.95
C ARG A 378 -11.11 20.65 -5.65
N HIS A 379 -11.18 21.03 -6.92
CA HIS A 379 -12.43 21.06 -7.68
C HIS A 379 -12.59 19.87 -8.63
N GLY A 380 -11.60 18.98 -8.72
CA GLY A 380 -11.66 17.80 -9.59
C GLY A 380 -11.72 18.13 -11.08
N VAL A 381 -11.06 19.21 -11.49
CA VAL A 381 -11.04 19.71 -12.88
C VAL A 381 -9.61 19.80 -13.42
N ASP A 382 -9.43 19.95 -14.73
CA ASP A 382 -8.10 20.18 -15.29
C ASP A 382 -7.65 21.65 -15.14
N ALA A 383 -6.36 21.91 -15.36
CA ALA A 383 -5.81 23.26 -15.15
C ALA A 383 -6.25 24.28 -16.22
N VAL A 384 -6.71 23.85 -17.40
CA VAL A 384 -7.34 24.74 -18.39
C VAL A 384 -8.72 25.14 -17.89
N ASP A 385 -9.45 24.22 -17.25
CA ASP A 385 -10.77 24.46 -16.69
C ASP A 385 -10.75 25.43 -15.51
N VAL A 386 -9.67 25.41 -14.71
CA VAL A 386 -9.41 26.45 -13.68
C VAL A 386 -9.35 27.85 -14.29
N LEU A 387 -8.75 27.99 -15.48
CA LEU A 387 -8.65 29.27 -16.19
C LEU A 387 -9.90 29.60 -17.01
N ALA A 388 -10.70 28.60 -17.34
CA ALA A 388 -11.91 28.75 -18.13
C ALA A 388 -13.09 29.26 -17.29
N GLU A 389 -13.32 28.66 -16.13
CA GLU A 389 -14.46 28.96 -15.27
C GLU A 389 -14.28 30.31 -14.56
N PRO A 390 -15.16 31.32 -14.74
CA PRO A 390 -14.95 32.67 -14.22
C PRO A 390 -14.69 32.74 -12.72
N SER A 391 -15.40 31.92 -11.94
CA SER A 391 -15.21 31.85 -10.49
C SER A 391 -13.86 31.27 -10.09
N LEU A 392 -13.36 30.29 -10.84
CA LEU A 392 -12.05 29.67 -10.61
C LEU A 392 -10.91 30.54 -11.13
N LEU A 393 -11.11 31.27 -12.23
CA LEU A 393 -10.13 32.24 -12.74
C LEU A 393 -9.92 33.37 -11.73
N ALA A 394 -11.00 33.89 -11.13
CA ALA A 394 -10.91 34.87 -10.05
C ALA A 394 -10.19 34.28 -8.81
N ALA A 395 -10.55 33.07 -8.40
CA ALA A 395 -9.90 32.38 -7.28
C ALA A 395 -8.41 32.10 -7.54
N PHE A 396 -8.06 31.78 -8.78
CA PHE A 396 -6.67 31.61 -9.23
C PHE A 396 -5.90 32.92 -9.08
N GLU A 397 -6.44 34.03 -9.58
CA GLU A 397 -5.80 35.34 -9.48
C GLU A 397 -5.59 35.78 -8.03
N ASP A 398 -6.61 35.61 -7.18
CA ASP A 398 -6.53 35.94 -5.75
C ASP A 398 -5.47 35.08 -5.06
N ARG A 399 -5.40 33.79 -5.39
CA ARG A 399 -4.40 32.88 -4.83
C ARG A 399 -2.99 33.25 -5.26
N VAL A 400 -2.79 33.66 -6.51
CA VAL A 400 -1.48 34.14 -6.98
C VAL A 400 -1.11 35.44 -6.28
N ARG A 401 -2.02 36.40 -6.13
CA ARG A 401 -1.77 37.65 -5.37
C ARG A 401 -1.45 37.38 -3.91
N TRP A 402 -2.06 36.36 -3.31
CA TRP A 402 -1.78 35.96 -1.93
C TRP A 402 -0.38 35.34 -1.79
N LEU A 403 0.02 34.48 -2.73
CA LEU A 403 1.34 33.82 -2.73
C LEU A 403 2.48 34.76 -3.17
N ALA A 404 2.19 35.70 -4.06
CA ALA A 404 3.11 36.69 -4.60
C ALA A 404 2.46 38.10 -4.55
N PRO A 405 2.52 38.78 -3.40
CA PRO A 405 1.92 40.11 -3.22
C PRO A 405 2.43 41.12 -4.25
N GLY A 406 1.53 41.98 -4.74
CA GLY A 406 1.83 42.98 -5.78
C GLY A 406 1.75 42.46 -7.22
N THR A 407 1.43 41.18 -7.43
CA THR A 407 1.26 40.62 -8.78
C THR A 407 0.05 41.22 -9.49
N ARG A 408 0.27 41.79 -10.68
CA ARG A 408 -0.79 42.25 -11.58
C ARG A 408 -1.52 41.06 -12.22
N THR A 409 -2.81 41.17 -12.47
CA THR A 409 -3.63 40.13 -13.10
C THR A 409 -3.02 39.62 -14.42
N GLU A 410 -2.51 40.54 -15.25
CA GLU A 410 -1.84 40.18 -16.50
C GLU A 410 -0.63 39.27 -16.28
N ALA A 411 0.20 39.57 -15.28
CA ALA A 411 1.36 38.75 -14.95
C ALA A 411 0.96 37.38 -14.40
N ALA A 412 -0.10 37.31 -13.57
CA ALA A 412 -0.62 36.05 -13.04
C ALA A 412 -1.16 35.14 -14.15
N ARG A 413 -1.98 35.67 -15.06
CA ARG A 413 -2.54 34.91 -16.19
C ARG A 413 -1.45 34.49 -17.19
N ARG A 414 -0.46 35.35 -17.45
CA ARG A 414 0.69 35.02 -18.33
C ARG A 414 1.56 33.92 -17.73
N ALA A 415 1.80 33.95 -16.41
CA ALA A 415 2.44 32.84 -15.71
C ALA A 415 1.65 31.53 -15.83
N ALA A 416 0.32 31.59 -15.76
CA ALA A 416 -0.53 30.41 -15.91
C ALA A 416 -0.37 29.76 -17.29
N LEU A 417 -0.44 30.56 -18.37
CA LEU A 417 -0.22 30.08 -19.74
C LEU A 417 1.19 29.48 -19.90
N TRP A 418 2.21 30.13 -19.32
CA TRP A 418 3.58 29.62 -19.31
C TRP A 418 3.67 28.24 -18.64
N CYS A 419 3.07 28.07 -17.46
CA CYS A 419 3.06 26.79 -16.74
C CYS A 419 2.37 25.67 -17.54
N LEU A 420 1.25 25.98 -18.19
CA LEU A 420 0.50 25.02 -19.00
C LEU A 420 1.25 24.61 -20.27
N HIS A 421 1.91 25.57 -20.93
CA HIS A 421 2.73 25.29 -22.10
C HIS A 421 3.98 24.47 -21.73
N ALA A 422 4.67 24.79 -20.63
CA ALA A 422 5.81 24.02 -20.13
C ALA A 422 5.42 22.58 -19.75
N ALA A 423 4.20 22.36 -19.25
CA ALA A 423 3.67 21.03 -18.95
C ALA A 423 3.31 20.21 -20.21
N ALA A 424 3.07 20.88 -21.34
CA ALA A 424 2.75 20.24 -22.62
C ALA A 424 4.00 19.87 -23.45
N MET A 425 5.20 20.32 -23.05
CA MET A 425 6.45 20.00 -23.74
C MET A 425 6.92 18.54 -23.47
N PRO A 426 7.66 17.91 -24.42
CA PRO A 426 8.28 16.61 -24.18
C PRO A 426 9.19 16.63 -22.95
N PRO A 427 9.22 15.57 -22.13
CA PRO A 427 9.90 15.56 -20.83
C PRO A 427 11.40 15.90 -20.87
N GLN A 428 12.08 15.70 -22.00
CA GLN A 428 13.49 16.08 -22.18
C GLN A 428 13.70 17.61 -22.20
N VAL A 429 12.83 18.36 -22.90
CA VAL A 429 12.94 19.83 -23.02
C VAL A 429 12.51 20.52 -21.72
N ALA A 430 11.50 19.97 -21.04
CA ALA A 430 11.04 20.48 -19.75
C ALA A 430 12.05 20.27 -18.61
N TRP A 431 12.93 19.26 -18.71
CA TRP A 431 13.97 18.98 -17.73
C TRP A 431 15.13 19.97 -17.83
N GLU A 432 15.62 20.26 -19.04
CA GLU A 432 16.73 21.19 -19.28
C GLU A 432 16.38 22.62 -18.84
N GLN A 433 15.19 23.11 -19.20
CA GLN A 433 14.74 24.45 -18.78
C GLN A 433 14.46 24.57 -17.27
N ARG A 434 14.05 23.47 -16.62
CA ARG A 434 13.90 23.44 -15.15
C ARG A 434 15.25 23.39 -14.45
N LEU A 435 16.25 22.72 -15.04
CA LEU A 435 17.61 22.70 -14.53
C LEU A 435 18.23 24.10 -14.57
N ASP A 436 18.09 24.84 -15.67
CA ASP A 436 18.63 26.19 -15.80
C ASP A 436 18.03 27.16 -14.77
N ALA A 437 16.71 27.07 -14.54
CA ALA A 437 16.03 27.86 -13.51
C ALA A 437 16.43 27.47 -12.07
N MET A 438 16.68 26.18 -11.82
CA MET A 438 17.18 25.71 -10.51
C MET A 438 18.65 26.09 -10.29
N THR A 439 19.47 26.07 -11.33
CA THR A 439 20.90 26.39 -11.26
C THR A 439 21.11 27.89 -11.03
N ALA A 440 20.29 28.75 -11.65
CA ALA A 440 20.25 30.19 -11.36
C ALA A 440 19.88 30.47 -9.88
N ARG A 441 18.96 29.67 -9.31
CA ARG A 441 18.50 29.79 -7.93
C ARG A 441 19.49 29.26 -6.90
N MET A 442 20.31 28.26 -7.26
CA MET A 442 21.43 27.80 -6.44
C MET A 442 22.49 28.88 -6.28
N TRP A 443 22.83 29.60 -7.36
CA TRP A 443 23.80 30.70 -7.31
C TRP A 443 23.36 31.87 -6.44
N GLU A 444 22.05 32.17 -6.41
CA GLU A 444 21.50 33.25 -5.59
C GLU A 444 21.40 32.86 -4.10
N LEU A 445 21.11 31.58 -3.81
CA LEU A 445 21.13 31.03 -2.45
C LEU A 445 22.56 30.88 -1.90
N GLU A 446 23.55 30.56 -2.73
CA GLU A 446 24.96 30.56 -2.35
C GLU A 446 25.46 31.97 -2.00
N ARG A 447 25.04 33.00 -2.74
CA ARG A 447 25.28 34.41 -2.38
C ARG A 447 24.63 34.83 -1.06
N ILE A 448 23.41 34.36 -0.79
CA ILE A 448 22.70 34.63 0.47
C ILE A 448 23.37 33.86 1.63
N ALA A 449 23.87 32.65 1.39
CA ALA A 449 24.62 31.86 2.37
C ALA A 449 26.01 32.44 2.67
N GLU A 450 26.72 32.98 1.67
CA GLU A 450 27.96 33.74 1.86
C GLU A 450 27.72 35.05 2.62
N TRP A 451 26.61 35.74 2.34
CA TRP A 451 26.20 36.94 3.08
C TRP A 451 25.81 36.61 4.54
N ALA A 452 25.04 35.53 4.77
CA ALA A 452 24.62 35.09 6.09
C ALA A 452 25.75 34.47 6.92
N GLY A 453 26.74 33.82 6.29
CA GLY A 453 27.92 33.26 6.94
C GLY A 453 28.88 34.32 7.51
N SER A 454 28.76 35.58 7.05
CA SER A 454 29.62 36.69 7.51
C SER A 454 29.17 37.34 8.82
N ARG A 455 27.99 37.01 9.38
CA ARG A 455 27.54 37.43 10.71
C ARG A 455 26.75 36.32 11.39
N GLY A 456 27.46 35.42 12.08
CA GLY A 456 26.85 34.47 12.98
C GLY A 456 26.17 35.16 14.17
N GLY A 457 24.87 34.97 14.32
CA GLY A 457 24.16 35.36 15.53
C GLY A 457 22.65 35.56 15.38
N ILE A 458 21.90 34.57 15.88
CA ILE A 458 20.53 34.65 16.44
C ILE A 458 19.36 34.48 15.46
N PHE A 459 18.89 33.24 15.40
CA PHE A 459 17.50 32.87 15.13
C PHE A 459 16.72 33.02 16.45
N ALA A 460 15.98 34.11 16.62
CA ALA A 460 14.95 34.19 17.66
C ALA A 460 13.84 35.16 17.25
N LEU A 461 12.60 34.70 17.44
CA LEU A 461 11.29 35.35 17.32
C LEU A 461 10.57 35.31 15.96
N LEU A 462 9.57 34.43 15.90
CA LEU A 462 8.29 34.60 15.22
C LEU A 462 7.22 35.04 16.24
N CYS A 463 6.36 35.98 15.84
CA CYS A 463 5.05 36.40 16.43
C CYS A 463 5.15 37.24 17.73
N GLN A 464 4.65 38.48 17.89
CA GLN A 464 3.36 39.14 17.55
C GLN A 464 3.47 40.70 17.71
N PRO A 465 2.42 41.51 17.39
CA PRO A 465 2.54 42.96 17.11
C PRO A 465 2.24 43.94 18.27
N ALA A 466 2.77 45.16 18.09
CA ALA A 466 2.36 46.49 18.59
C ALA A 466 2.28 46.78 20.11
N GLN A 467 3.12 47.70 20.61
CA GLN A 467 2.77 49.08 21.04
C GLN A 467 3.86 49.70 21.96
N GLY A 468 4.16 50.99 21.75
CA GLY A 468 4.30 51.98 22.83
C GLY A 468 5.66 52.22 23.52
N ASN A 469 6.35 53.29 23.07
CA ASN A 469 7.07 54.32 23.84
C ASN A 469 8.23 54.00 24.82
N SER A 470 9.40 54.54 24.41
CA SER A 470 10.34 55.43 25.15
C SER A 470 11.00 54.98 26.48
N VAL A 471 12.33 54.95 26.52
CA VAL A 471 13.23 55.98 27.14
C VAL A 471 14.68 55.43 27.25
N LEU A 472 15.64 56.35 27.03
CA LEU A 472 17.11 56.31 27.15
C LEU A 472 17.72 55.59 28.38
N HIS A 473 18.92 54.98 28.24
CA HIS A 473 20.22 55.59 28.62
C HIS A 473 21.48 54.68 28.48
N ARG A 474 22.55 55.26 27.87
CA ARG A 474 24.02 55.22 28.15
C ARG A 474 24.74 53.94 28.62
N SER A 475 25.72 53.43 27.86
CA SER A 475 27.21 53.62 27.96
C SER A 475 27.87 52.95 29.19
N THR A 476 28.92 52.13 29.12
CA THR A 476 30.30 52.45 28.70
C THR A 476 31.22 51.21 28.84
N ARG A 477 32.31 51.18 28.03
CA ARG A 477 33.69 50.67 28.31
C ARG A 477 33.86 49.14 28.51
N SER A 478 34.95 48.46 28.13
CA SER A 478 36.23 48.83 27.49
C SER A 478 37.08 47.59 27.14
N ARG A 479 37.84 47.71 26.05
CA ARG A 479 39.27 47.35 25.84
C ARG A 479 39.80 45.90 25.77
N ASN A 480 40.59 45.76 24.69
CA ASN A 480 41.85 45.02 24.43
C ASN A 480 41.76 43.56 23.98
N GLN A 481 42.11 43.21 22.72
CA GLN A 481 43.46 43.09 22.08
C GLN A 481 44.33 42.03 22.80
N LEU A 482 44.86 40.96 22.19
CA LEU A 482 45.70 40.88 20.97
C LEU A 482 45.95 39.42 20.46
N SER A 483 46.20 39.35 19.14
CA SER A 483 47.21 38.55 18.38
C SER A 483 47.37 37.01 18.49
N VAL A 484 46.97 36.33 17.41
CA VAL A 484 47.77 35.56 16.40
C VAL A 484 49.13 34.93 16.81
N SER A 485 49.25 33.60 16.59
CA SER A 485 50.38 33.03 15.82
C SER A 485 50.00 31.69 15.16
N ARG A 486 50.36 31.53 13.88
CA ARG A 486 50.32 30.29 13.09
C ARG A 486 51.59 29.47 13.36
N ARG A 487 51.50 28.15 13.34
CA ARG A 487 52.46 27.28 12.62
C ARG A 487 51.93 25.86 12.39
N SER A 488 52.21 25.42 11.17
CA SER A 488 51.99 24.15 10.51
C SER A 488 52.87 23.01 11.03
N SER A 489 52.42 21.75 10.90
CA SER A 489 53.19 20.67 10.25
C SER A 489 52.40 19.35 10.21
N ALA A 490 52.77 18.54 9.22
CA ALA A 490 52.07 17.39 8.68
C ALA A 490 52.63 16.03 9.20
N ALA A 491 51.99 14.94 8.72
CA ALA A 491 52.45 13.54 8.66
C ALA A 491 52.32 12.73 9.98
N ALA A 492 52.03 11.42 10.03
CA ALA A 492 51.89 10.34 9.05
C ALA A 492 51.09 9.17 9.68
N ALA A 493 50.72 8.20 8.84
CA ALA A 493 50.04 6.95 9.13
C ALA A 493 50.84 5.95 10.00
N SER A 494 50.14 5.02 10.69
CA SER A 494 50.49 3.59 10.67
C SER A 494 49.38 2.69 11.23
N THR A 495 49.21 1.55 10.56
CA THR A 495 48.47 0.34 10.88
C THR A 495 49.13 -0.47 12.00
N ALA A 496 48.34 -1.12 12.87
CA ALA A 496 48.75 -2.36 13.55
C ALA A 496 47.55 -3.22 13.98
N THR A 497 47.72 -4.52 13.75
CA THR A 497 46.84 -5.68 13.94
C THR A 497 46.85 -6.25 15.38
N ALA A 498 45.70 -6.85 15.74
CA ALA A 498 45.46 -8.07 16.54
C ALA A 498 46.16 -8.32 17.90
N SER A 499 45.35 -8.56 18.94
CA SER A 499 45.55 -9.64 19.93
C SER A 499 44.26 -9.91 20.71
N ALA A 500 44.12 -11.12 21.23
CA ALA A 500 42.90 -11.73 21.76
C ALA A 500 42.97 -11.99 23.29
N PHE A 501 41.77 -12.18 23.87
CA PHE A 501 41.38 -12.73 25.20
C PHE A 501 41.63 -11.86 26.47
N PRO A 502 40.84 -12.01 27.57
CA PRO A 502 39.97 -13.14 27.95
C PRO A 502 38.53 -12.78 28.46
N SER A 503 37.85 -13.86 28.84
CA SER A 503 36.51 -14.05 29.39
C SER A 503 36.22 -13.40 30.76
N ASP A 504 34.92 -13.34 31.04
CA ASP A 504 34.22 -13.17 32.32
C ASP A 504 34.22 -11.80 33.01
N SER A 505 33.07 -11.14 32.94
CA SER A 505 32.41 -10.61 34.14
C SER A 505 30.94 -10.29 33.85
N ALA A 506 30.09 -10.86 34.68
CA ALA A 506 28.66 -10.67 34.72
C ALA A 506 28.26 -9.19 34.84
N ALA A 507 27.41 -8.73 33.93
CA ALA A 507 26.60 -7.53 34.11
C ALA A 507 25.13 -7.90 33.81
N ALA A 508 24.45 -8.34 34.87
CA ALA A 508 23.02 -8.52 34.89
C ALA A 508 22.31 -7.18 34.64
N PHE A 509 21.75 -7.00 33.44
CA PHE A 509 20.79 -5.93 33.19
C PHE A 509 19.43 -6.38 33.72
N ARG A 510 19.17 -6.09 35.01
CA ARG A 510 17.82 -6.18 35.59
C ARG A 510 16.95 -5.09 34.97
N LEU A 511 16.19 -5.43 33.93
CA LEU A 511 15.01 -4.66 33.56
C LEU A 511 13.91 -4.99 34.56
N ARG A 512 13.70 -4.06 35.51
CA ARG A 512 12.60 -4.12 36.47
C ARG A 512 11.27 -4.13 35.73
N GLU A 513 10.47 -5.14 36.07
CA GLU A 513 9.05 -5.28 35.77
C GLU A 513 8.26 -4.02 36.15
N ARG A 514 7.59 -3.43 35.15
CA ARG A 514 6.22 -2.91 35.26
C ARG A 514 5.58 -3.01 33.88
N ARG A 515 4.94 -4.13 33.57
CA ARG A 515 3.87 -4.15 32.57
C ARG A 515 2.57 -4.45 33.29
N ALA A 516 1.73 -3.43 33.38
CA ALA A 516 0.34 -3.57 33.78
C ALA A 516 -0.31 -4.60 32.83
N GLY A 517 -1.00 -5.59 33.38
CA GLY A 517 -1.78 -6.54 32.60
C GLY A 517 -2.87 -5.80 31.82
N TRP A 518 -2.84 -5.91 30.49
CA TRP A 518 -3.88 -5.39 29.61
C TRP A 518 -4.96 -6.45 29.46
N HIS A 519 -5.86 -6.54 30.43
CA HIS A 519 -7.06 -7.36 30.33
C HIS A 519 -8.14 -6.59 29.55
N ASN A 520 -8.27 -6.85 28.25
CA ASN A 520 -9.45 -6.44 27.50
C ASN A 520 -10.56 -7.49 27.70
N LYS A 521 -11.49 -7.21 28.62
CA LYS A 521 -12.76 -7.94 28.70
C LYS A 521 -13.61 -7.58 27.48
N ALA A 522 -13.57 -8.39 26.43
CA ALA A 522 -14.60 -8.39 25.41
C ALA A 522 -15.88 -9.02 26.00
N LYS A 523 -16.90 -8.20 26.24
CA LYS A 523 -18.28 -8.70 26.40
C LYS A 523 -18.79 -9.07 25.01
N ILE A 524 -18.94 -10.36 24.75
CA ILE A 524 -19.67 -10.89 23.60
C ILE A 524 -21.13 -11.04 24.08
N PRO A 525 -22.14 -10.43 23.41
CA PRO A 525 -23.55 -10.71 23.71
C PRO A 525 -23.92 -12.14 23.26
N PRO A 526 -24.93 -12.76 23.89
CA PRO A 526 -25.22 -14.18 23.81
C PRO A 526 -25.50 -14.72 22.41
#